data_AF-A0A6V7LPX2-F1
#
_entry.id   AF-A0A6V7LPX2-F1
#
_cell.length_a   1.000
_cell.length_b   1.000
_cell.length_c   1.000
_cell.angle_alpha   90.00
_cell.angle_beta   90.00
_cell.angle_gamma   90.00
#
_symmetry.space_group_name_H-M   'P 1'
#
loop_
_entity.id
_entity.type
_entity.pdbx_description
1 polymer ?
#
loop_
_entity_poly.entity_id
_entity_poly.type
_entity_poly.pdbx_seq_one_letter_code
_entity_poly.pdbx_strand_id
1 'polypeptide(L)' 'MAAMSVIGIDFGNESCYVAVARAGGIETIANDYSLRSTP' A
#
# COMPACT_ATOMS: atom_id res chain seq x y z
N MET A 1 16.01 14.26 8.27
CA MET A 1 15.85 12.84 7.85
C MET A 1 14.34 12.59 7.82
N ALA A 2 13.76 12.24 6.67
CA ALA A 2 12.34 11.86 6.65
C ALA A 2 12.21 10.57 7.49
N ALA A 3 11.27 10.54 8.44
CA ALA A 3 10.97 9.32 9.17
C ALA A 3 10.49 8.25 8.18
N MET A 4 10.86 6.98 8.43
CA MET A 4 10.31 5.85 7.69
C MET A 4 8.77 5.91 7.75
N SER A 5 8.12 5.90 6.59
CA SER A 5 6.66 5.86 6.51
C SER A 5 6.14 4.49 6.96
N VAL A 6 4.98 4.47 7.60
CA VAL A 6 4.31 3.22 7.96
C VAL A 6 3.52 2.68 6.79
N ILE A 7 3.44 1.36 6.68
CA ILE A 7 2.61 0.66 5.70
C ILE A 7 1.47 -0.09 6.38
N GLY A 8 0.33 -0.12 5.72
CA GLY A 8 -0.78 -1.02 6.01
C GLY A 8 -0.82 -2.13 4.95
N ILE A 9 -1.06 -3.35 5.39
CA ILE A 9 -1.28 -4.51 4.52
C ILE A 9 -2.68 -5.03 4.82
N ASP A 10 -3.52 -5.04 3.81
CA ASP A 10 -4.77 -5.81 3.80
C ASP A 10 -4.48 -7.16 3.16
N PHE A 11 -4.63 -8.25 3.91
CA PHE A 11 -4.29 -9.60 3.51
C PHE A 11 -5.57 -10.43 3.35
N GLY A 12 -6.17 -10.35 2.16
CA GLY A 12 -7.40 -11.03 1.81
C GLY A 12 -7.15 -12.41 1.19
N ASN A 13 -8.23 -13.20 1.09
CA ASN A 13 -8.18 -14.56 0.53
C ASN A 13 -8.02 -14.59 -1.01
N GLU A 14 -8.51 -13.57 -1.71
CA GLU A 14 -8.43 -13.46 -3.18
C GLU A 14 -7.38 -12.44 -3.64
N SER A 15 -7.13 -11.43 -2.79
CA SER A 15 -6.23 -10.32 -3.08
C SER A 15 -5.68 -9.70 -1.81
N CYS A 16 -4.47 -9.17 -1.90
CA CYS A 16 -3.82 -8.29 -0.94
C CYS A 16 -3.70 -6.86 -1.48
N TYR A 17 -3.74 -5.88 -0.57
CA TYR A 17 -3.54 -4.46 -0.88
C TYR A 17 -2.50 -3.85 0.06
N VAL A 18 -1.70 -2.92 -0.46
CA VAL A 18 -0.70 -2.20 0.31
C VAL A 18 -1.01 -0.71 0.27
N ALA A 19 -0.97 -0.05 1.43
CA ALA A 19 -1.12 1.40 1.53
C ALA A 19 -0.01 2.00 2.41
N VAL A 20 0.38 3.24 2.14
CA VAL A 20 1.40 3.97 2.91
C VAL A 20 0.81 5.24 3.50
N ALA A 21 1.17 5.55 4.74
CA ALA A 21 0.86 6.86 5.33
C ALA A 21 1.91 7.88 4.91
N ARG A 22 1.51 8.87 4.09
CA ARG A 22 2.40 9.95 3.64
C ARG A 22 1.62 11.22 3.31
N ALA A 23 2.30 12.37 3.38
CA ALA A 23 1.75 13.68 2.99
C ALA A 23 0.41 14.04 3.67
N GLY A 24 0.19 13.57 4.91
CA GLY A 24 -1.05 13.83 5.66
C GLY A 24 -2.24 12.93 5.28
N GLY A 25 -2.04 11.89 4.46
CA GLY A 25 -3.07 10.95 4.08
C GLY A 25 -2.56 9.51 3.92
N ILE A 26 -3.43 8.64 3.41
CA ILE A 26 -3.14 7.23 3.09
C ILE A 26 -3.23 7.06 1.57
N GLU A 27 -2.21 6.46 0.97
CA GLU A 27 -2.15 6.19 -0.46
C GLU A 27 -2.02 4.69 -0.72
N THR A 28 -2.89 4.13 -1.56
CA THR A 28 -2.77 2.74 -2.02
C THR A 28 -1.74 2.63 -3.13
N ILE A 29 -0.80 1.70 -2.96
CA ILE A 29 0.35 1.53 -3.84
C ILE A 29 0.00 0.56 -4.98
N ALA A 30 0.47 0.88 -6.18
CA ALA A 30 0.40 -0.01 -7.33
C ALA A 30 1.59 -0.99 -7.34
N ASN A 31 1.34 -2.23 -7.75
CA ASN A 31 2.36 -3.21 -8.04
C ASN A 31 3.05 -2.93 -9.39
N ASP A 32 3.97 -3.81 -9.76
CA ASP A 32 4.71 -3.82 -11.03
C ASP A 32 3.81 -3.95 -12.28
N TYR A 33 2.57 -4.45 -12.12
CA TYR A 33 1.55 -4.48 -13.18
C TYR A 33 0.70 -3.21 -13.24
N SER A 34 1.04 -2.17 -12.48
CA SER A 34 0.24 -0.94 -12.35
C SER A 34 -1.17 -1.17 -11.79
N LEU A 35 -1.37 -2.28 -11.06
CA LEU A 35 -2.61 -2.61 -10.37
C LEU A 35 -2.44 -2.39 -8.87
N ARG A 36 -3.51 -2.03 -8.17
CA ARG A 36 -3.49 -1.87 -6.70
C ARG A 36 -3.76 -3.17 -5.94
N SER A 37 -4.34 -4.14 -6.62
CA SER A 37 -4.63 -5.48 -6.10
C SER A 37 -3.48 -6.42 -6.47
N THR A 38 -3.05 -7.23 -5.51
CA THR A 38 -2.10 -8.34 -5.74
C THR A 38 -2.82 -9.64 -5.41
N PRO A 39 -2.96 -10.61 -6.34
CA PRO A 39 -3.53 -11.93 -6.03
C PRO A 39 -2.76 -12.65 -4.92
#